data_AF-A0A520JSP8-F1
#
_entry.id   AF-A0A520JSP8-F1
#
_cell.length_a   1.000
_cell.length_b   1.000
_cell.length_c   1.000
_cell.angle_alpha   90.00
_cell.angle_beta   90.00
_cell.angle_gamma   90.00
#
_symmetry.space_group_name_H-M   'P 1'
#
loop_
_entity.id
_entity.type
_entity.pdbx_description
1 polymer ?
#
loop_
_entity_poly.entity_id
_entity_poly.type
_entity_poly.pdbx_seq_one_letter_code
_entity_poly.pdbx_strand_id
1 'polypeptide(L)'
;MQIKYNLQEEWNLSFAERVIGIIKNPKSAMEDITEQPLIEEAVIIVGVYAVLSAISGLVMAEKITYVFEGMEDVSSSIESITRVSTVVFPLIGAFIGWVVVTGILHLVSLALGGEGKFYPQIMTVVGFSMIPLIFGGIIGIALISMVEPITVTISATNPWAAKDALNNPYLTASSVFGTLMQFWAAAIIFFGVKNAHRLSPGKSAVVAGIPVVIAIISFVWGSGIV
;
A
#
# COMPACT_ATOMS: atom_id res chain seq x y z
N MET A 1 20.72 18.80 47.91
CA MET A 1 20.97 19.14 46.49
C MET A 1 21.45 17.86 45.81
N GLN A 2 20.55 17.16 45.12
CA GLN A 2 20.84 15.92 44.38
C GLN A 2 20.12 16.06 43.04
N ILE A 3 20.94 16.08 41.99
CA ILE A 3 20.58 16.40 40.61
C ILE A 3 19.71 15.26 40.08
N LYS A 4 18.44 15.55 39.77
CA LYS A 4 17.61 14.64 38.96
C LYS A 4 18.25 14.62 37.57
N TYR A 5 18.87 13.49 37.21
CA TYR A 5 19.26 13.21 35.84
C TYR A 5 18.00 13.28 34.98
N ASN A 6 17.97 14.29 34.11
CA ASN A 6 16.94 14.52 33.13
C ASN A 6 17.15 13.49 32.01
N LEU A 7 16.54 12.31 32.15
CA LEU A 7 16.51 11.26 31.12
C LEU A 7 15.32 11.49 30.19
N GLN A 8 15.25 12.68 29.59
CA GLN A 8 14.61 12.83 28.29
C GLN A 8 15.76 12.83 27.29
N GLU A 9 16.16 11.63 26.84
CA GLU A 9 16.78 11.53 25.52
C GLU A 9 15.80 12.18 24.55
N GLU A 10 16.17 13.33 24.01
CA GLU A 10 15.44 13.96 22.92
C GLU A 10 15.50 12.98 21.74
N TRP A 11 14.42 12.22 21.55
CA TRP A 11 14.29 11.33 20.40
C TRP A 11 14.33 12.21 19.15
N ASN A 12 15.48 12.21 18.48
CA ASN A 12 15.67 12.76 17.15
C ASN A 12 16.23 11.63 16.30
N LEU A 13 15.41 10.59 16.11
CA LEU A 13 15.78 9.47 15.26
C LEU A 13 15.97 9.98 13.84
N SER A 14 17.09 9.62 13.22
CA SER A 14 17.28 9.84 11.79
C SER A 14 16.25 9.05 10.97
N PHE A 15 16.04 9.45 9.71
CA PHE A 15 15.16 8.74 8.78
C PHE A 15 15.40 7.22 8.76
N ALA A 16 16.66 6.79 8.71
CA ALA A 16 17.01 5.37 8.68
C ALA A 16 16.63 4.65 9.98
N GLU A 17 16.84 5.29 11.13
CA GLU A 17 16.46 4.74 12.43
C GLU A 17 14.94 4.65 12.58
N ARG A 18 14.19 5.63 12.06
CA ARG A 18 12.72 5.57 12.00
C ARG A 18 12.24 4.40 11.14
N VAL A 19 12.80 4.22 9.95
CA VAL A 19 12.46 3.09 9.06
C VAL A 19 12.77 1.75 9.73
N ILE A 20 13.96 1.59 10.32
CA ILE A 20 14.34 0.38 11.06
C ILE A 20 13.43 0.19 12.29
N GLY A 21 13.08 1.28 12.96
CA GLY A 21 12.19 1.34 14.10
C GLY A 21 10.79 0.83 13.75
N ILE A 22 10.23 1.20 12.60
CA ILE A 22 8.94 0.66 12.13
C ILE A 22 8.96 -0.87 12.02
N ILE A 23 10.08 -1.44 11.62
CA ILE A 23 10.21 -2.90 11.45
C ILE A 23 10.40 -3.59 12.81
N LYS A 24 11.23 -3.03 13.70
CA LYS A 24 11.64 -3.69 14.96
C LYS A 24 10.71 -3.37 16.14
N ASN A 25 10.25 -2.13 16.25
CA ASN A 25 9.42 -1.63 17.33
C ASN A 25 8.50 -0.50 16.82
N PRO A 26 7.44 -0.85 16.05
CA PRO A 26 6.59 0.13 15.38
C PRO A 26 5.88 1.09 16.34
N LYS A 27 5.64 0.68 17.59
CA LYS A 27 5.03 1.53 18.61
C LYS A 27 5.94 2.73 18.92
N SER A 28 7.18 2.45 19.32
CA SER A 28 8.14 3.50 19.72
C SER A 28 8.52 4.38 18.52
N ALA A 29 8.70 3.80 17.34
CA ALA A 29 8.98 4.56 16.14
C ALA A 29 7.81 5.48 15.76
N MET A 30 6.56 5.02 15.88
CA MET A 30 5.39 5.86 15.62
C MET A 30 5.20 6.97 16.66
N GLU A 31 5.60 6.78 17.92
CA GLU A 31 5.62 7.87 18.91
C GLU A 31 6.52 9.01 18.40
N ASP A 32 7.78 8.73 18.07
CA ASP A 32 8.75 9.70 17.52
C ASP A 32 8.26 10.38 16.23
N ILE A 33 7.78 9.59 15.25
CA ILE A 33 7.26 10.10 13.97
C ILE A 33 6.09 11.06 14.18
N THR A 34 5.22 10.80 15.16
CA THR A 34 4.05 11.65 15.42
C THR A 34 4.38 12.93 16.16
N GLU A 35 5.43 12.91 16.99
CA GLU A 35 5.94 14.08 17.70
C GLU A 35 6.71 15.01 16.76
N GLN A 36 7.51 14.45 15.85
CA GLN A 36 8.31 15.19 14.87
C GLN A 36 8.01 14.74 13.43
N PRO A 37 6.80 15.04 12.92
CA PRO A 37 6.37 14.61 11.60
C PRO A 37 7.13 15.37 10.51
N LEU A 38 7.92 14.64 9.73
CA LEU A 38 8.59 15.12 8.53
C LEU A 38 7.88 14.52 7.31
N ILE A 39 7.31 15.37 6.46
CA ILE A 39 6.49 14.89 5.34
C ILE A 39 7.35 14.33 4.21
N GLU A 40 8.55 14.87 4.04
CA GLU A 40 9.53 14.49 3.03
C GLU A 40 9.90 13.01 3.17
N GLU A 41 10.06 12.53 4.39
CA GLU A 41 10.30 11.12 4.70
C GLU A 41 9.17 10.23 4.21
N ALA A 42 7.92 10.65 4.45
CA ALA A 42 6.74 9.95 3.99
C ALA A 42 6.66 9.95 2.45
N VAL A 43 6.92 11.09 1.81
CA VAL A 43 6.95 11.22 0.34
C VAL A 43 7.98 10.28 -0.29
N ILE A 44 9.16 10.15 0.32
CA ILE A 44 10.20 9.21 -0.14
C ILE A 44 9.67 7.77 -0.08
N ILE A 45 9.07 7.35 1.03
CA ILE A 45 8.53 5.99 1.22
C ILE A 45 7.41 5.71 0.20
N VAL A 46 6.46 6.63 0.05
CA VAL A 46 5.36 6.53 -0.93
C VAL A 46 5.91 6.48 -2.35
N GLY A 47 6.92 7.28 -2.67
CA GLY A 47 7.59 7.29 -3.96
C GLY A 47 8.26 5.96 -4.30
N VAL A 48 8.98 5.35 -3.34
CA VAL A 48 9.57 4.01 -3.51
C VAL A 48 8.49 2.97 -3.78
N TYR A 49 7.40 2.99 -3.01
CA TYR A 49 6.26 2.09 -3.24
C TYR A 49 5.60 2.31 -4.61
N ALA A 50 5.46 3.57 -5.05
CA ALA A 50 4.89 3.92 -6.34
C ALA A 50 5.73 3.37 -7.50
N VAL A 51 7.06 3.51 -7.42
CA VAL A 51 8.01 2.97 -8.40
C VAL A 51 7.93 1.44 -8.44
N LEU A 52 7.91 0.76 -7.30
CA LEU A 52 7.77 -0.70 -7.25
C LEU A 52 6.44 -1.16 -7.85
N SER A 53 5.36 -0.43 -7.60
CA SER A 53 4.04 -0.75 -8.14
C SER A 53 4.01 -0.59 -9.67
N ALA A 54 4.68 0.43 -10.21
CA ALA A 54 4.85 0.62 -11.65
C ALA A 54 5.70 -0.48 -12.30
N ILE A 55 6.80 -0.89 -11.65
CA ILE A 55 7.64 -2.03 -12.09
C ILE A 55 6.82 -3.32 -12.11
N SER A 56 6.05 -3.58 -11.05
CA SER A 56 5.17 -4.75 -10.98
C SER A 56 4.17 -4.79 -12.15
N GLY A 57 3.57 -3.64 -12.49
CA GLY A 57 2.68 -3.51 -13.64
C GLY A 57 3.37 -3.76 -14.99
N LEU A 58 4.62 -3.34 -15.15
CA LEU A 58 5.43 -3.65 -16.33
C LEU A 58 5.71 -5.14 -16.45
N VAL A 59 6.17 -5.77 -15.38
CA VAL A 59 6.45 -7.22 -15.38
C VAL A 59 5.19 -7.98 -15.70
N MET A 60 4.04 -7.63 -15.10
CA MET A 60 2.76 -8.25 -15.41
C MET A 60 2.38 -8.12 -16.89
N ALA A 61 2.54 -6.92 -17.48
CA ALA A 61 2.24 -6.68 -18.88
C ALA A 61 3.12 -7.51 -19.84
N GLU A 62 4.34 -7.88 -19.42
CA GLU A 62 5.19 -8.79 -20.19
C GLU A 62 4.78 -10.27 -20.05
N LYS A 63 4.03 -10.62 -18.99
CA LYS A 63 3.57 -11.99 -18.76
C LYS A 63 2.21 -12.30 -19.37
N ILE A 64 1.33 -11.30 -19.50
CA ILE A 64 -0.03 -11.53 -19.97
C ILE A 64 -0.30 -10.65 -21.18
N THR A 65 -0.51 -11.28 -22.34
CA THR A 65 -0.93 -10.61 -23.57
C THR A 65 -2.42 -10.88 -23.79
N TYR A 66 -3.21 -9.82 -23.96
CA TYR A 66 -4.63 -9.91 -24.27
C TYR A 66 -4.87 -9.70 -25.76
N VAL A 67 -5.59 -10.63 -26.38
CA VAL A 67 -6.02 -10.56 -27.77
C VAL A 67 -7.53 -10.52 -27.81
N PHE A 68 -8.10 -9.58 -28.53
CA PHE A 68 -9.55 -9.43 -28.66
C PHE A 68 -9.98 -9.89 -30.06
N GLU A 69 -10.78 -10.95 -30.12
CA GLU A 69 -11.29 -11.50 -31.38
C GLU A 69 -12.20 -10.49 -32.09
N GLY A 70 -12.00 -10.28 -33.39
CA GLY A 70 -12.76 -9.33 -34.20
C GLY A 70 -12.39 -7.86 -33.99
N MET A 71 -11.30 -7.58 -33.26
CA MET A 71 -10.73 -6.25 -33.06
C MET A 71 -9.26 -6.19 -33.51
N GLU A 72 -8.88 -6.99 -34.52
CA GLU A 72 -7.51 -7.12 -35.00
C GLU A 72 -6.93 -5.76 -35.45
N ASP A 73 -7.74 -4.92 -36.09
CA ASP A 73 -7.33 -3.60 -36.61
C ASP A 73 -7.03 -2.57 -35.51
N VAL A 74 -7.57 -2.75 -34.31
CA VAL A 74 -7.38 -1.84 -33.14
C VAL A 74 -6.49 -2.44 -32.06
N SER A 75 -6.13 -3.72 -32.18
CA SER A 75 -5.38 -4.50 -31.21
C SER A 75 -4.07 -3.83 -30.76
N SER A 76 -3.28 -3.31 -31.72
CA SER A 76 -1.99 -2.64 -31.45
C SER A 76 -2.12 -1.34 -30.65
N SER A 77 -3.21 -0.59 -30.86
CA SER A 77 -3.50 0.64 -30.11
C SER A 77 -3.98 0.32 -28.69
N ILE A 78 -4.82 -0.71 -28.55
CA ILE A 78 -5.29 -1.19 -27.24
C ILE A 78 -4.11 -1.73 -26.41
N GLU A 79 -3.22 -2.50 -27.02
CA GLU A 79 -2.01 -3.01 -26.36
C GLU A 79 -1.12 -1.86 -25.86
N SER A 80 -0.87 -0.86 -26.71
CA SER A 80 -0.07 0.32 -26.36
C SER A 80 -0.68 1.12 -25.20
N ILE A 81 -1.99 1.37 -25.25
CA ILE A 81 -2.73 2.07 -24.17
C ILE A 81 -2.67 1.26 -22.88
N THR A 82 -2.89 -0.05 -22.96
CA THR A 82 -2.85 -0.95 -21.81
C THR A 82 -1.47 -0.92 -21.17
N ARG A 83 -0.41 -1.04 -21.95
CA ARG A 83 0.98 -1.01 -21.45
C ARG A 83 1.35 0.32 -20.80
N VAL A 84 0.94 1.45 -21.36
CA VAL A 84 1.18 2.76 -20.72
C VAL A 84 0.38 2.88 -19.42
N SER A 85 -0.86 2.42 -19.44
CA SER A 85 -1.77 2.45 -18.30
C SER A 85 -1.25 1.63 -17.11
N THR A 86 -0.66 0.45 -17.35
CA THR A 86 -0.10 -0.40 -16.28
C THR A 86 1.10 0.22 -15.56
N VAL A 87 1.70 1.29 -16.11
CA VAL A 87 2.80 2.03 -15.46
C VAL A 87 2.29 3.30 -14.81
N VAL A 88 1.55 4.10 -15.57
CA VAL A 88 1.14 5.45 -15.16
C VAL A 88 0.14 5.40 -14.00
N PHE A 89 -0.86 4.50 -14.08
CA PHE A 89 -1.88 4.42 -13.03
C PHE A 89 -1.33 3.97 -11.68
N PRO A 90 -0.49 2.93 -11.56
CA PRO A 90 0.10 2.59 -10.26
C PRO A 90 0.99 3.69 -9.69
N LEU A 91 1.77 4.37 -10.55
CA LEU A 91 2.67 5.44 -10.12
C LEU A 91 1.90 6.62 -9.51
N ILE A 92 0.90 7.14 -10.23
CA ILE A 92 0.08 8.26 -9.77
C ILE A 92 -0.89 7.80 -8.67
N GLY A 93 -1.46 6.61 -8.85
CA GLY A 93 -2.43 5.99 -7.95
C GLY A 93 -1.88 5.75 -6.54
N ALA A 94 -0.58 5.48 -6.39
CA ALA A 94 0.05 5.36 -5.08
C ALA A 94 -0.04 6.69 -4.28
N PHE A 95 0.25 7.82 -4.92
CA PHE A 95 0.15 9.13 -4.27
C PHE A 95 -1.29 9.56 -4.02
N ILE A 96 -2.18 9.36 -4.99
CA ILE A 96 -3.61 9.65 -4.81
C ILE A 96 -4.18 8.77 -3.69
N GLY A 97 -3.91 7.48 -3.73
CA GLY A 97 -4.36 6.50 -2.74
C GLY A 97 -3.84 6.84 -1.35
N TRP A 98 -2.58 7.23 -1.21
CA TRP A 98 -2.01 7.70 0.05
C TRP A 98 -2.81 8.87 0.61
N VAL A 99 -3.04 9.93 -0.17
CA VAL A 99 -3.81 11.11 0.26
C VAL A 99 -5.25 10.76 0.61
N VAL A 100 -5.92 9.94 -0.20
CA VAL A 100 -7.32 9.53 0.02
C VAL A 100 -7.44 8.71 1.31
N VAL A 101 -6.57 7.70 1.50
CA VAL A 101 -6.56 6.87 2.71
C VAL A 101 -6.28 7.74 3.93
N THR A 102 -5.28 8.63 3.89
CA THR A 102 -5.04 9.61 4.96
C THR A 102 -6.30 10.43 5.25
N GLY A 103 -7.00 10.92 4.23
CA GLY A 103 -8.22 11.71 4.38
C GLY A 103 -9.31 10.94 5.11
N ILE A 104 -9.57 9.71 4.70
CA ILE A 104 -10.56 8.83 5.33
C ILE A 104 -10.19 8.57 6.80
N LEU A 105 -8.95 8.16 7.08
CA LEU A 105 -8.50 7.86 8.44
C LEU A 105 -8.57 9.09 9.35
N HIS A 106 -8.19 10.25 8.83
CA HIS A 106 -8.25 11.51 9.56
C HIS A 106 -9.70 11.91 9.88
N LEU A 107 -10.60 11.88 8.90
CA LEU A 107 -12.01 12.22 9.10
C LEU A 107 -12.71 11.28 10.10
N VAL A 108 -12.46 9.97 10.01
CA VAL A 108 -13.00 9.01 10.98
C VAL A 108 -12.39 9.25 12.37
N SER A 109 -11.09 9.55 12.45
CA SER A 109 -10.44 9.85 13.73
C SER A 109 -11.04 11.10 14.38
N LEU A 110 -11.31 12.16 13.62
CA LEU A 110 -12.00 13.36 14.10
C LEU A 110 -13.42 13.04 14.60
N ALA A 111 -14.18 12.24 13.84
CA ALA A 111 -15.53 11.81 14.23
C ALA A 111 -15.53 10.99 15.54
N LEU A 112 -14.44 10.29 15.83
CA LEU A 112 -14.25 9.55 17.09
C LEU A 112 -13.68 10.42 18.23
N GLY A 113 -13.54 11.74 18.03
CA GLY A 113 -13.05 12.71 19.01
C GLY A 113 -11.53 12.85 19.06
N GLY A 114 -10.83 12.50 17.98
CA GLY A 114 -9.39 12.66 17.86
C GLY A 114 -8.98 14.12 17.58
N GLU A 115 -7.76 14.50 17.96
CA GLU A 115 -7.31 15.90 17.93
C GLU A 115 -6.12 16.18 16.99
N GLY A 116 -5.58 15.14 16.36
CA GLY A 116 -4.48 15.21 15.42
C GLY A 116 -4.80 16.02 14.16
N LYS A 117 -3.76 16.53 13.50
CA LYS A 117 -3.84 17.29 12.25
C LYS A 117 -3.68 16.38 11.05
N PHE A 118 -4.39 16.69 9.96
CA PHE A 118 -4.20 15.98 8.69
C PHE A 118 -2.75 16.07 8.21
N TYR A 119 -2.23 17.30 8.09
CA TYR A 119 -0.87 17.61 7.69
C TYR A 119 -0.13 18.33 8.83
N PRO A 120 1.16 18.01 9.05
CA PRO A 120 1.90 16.89 8.47
C PRO A 120 1.63 15.54 9.15
N GLN A 121 1.00 15.54 10.33
CA GLN A 121 0.96 14.39 11.25
C GLN A 121 0.41 13.09 10.64
N ILE A 122 -0.87 13.05 10.24
CA ILE A 122 -1.47 11.79 9.75
C ILE A 122 -0.92 11.41 8.38
N MET A 123 -0.60 12.38 7.52
CA MET A 123 0.06 12.08 6.23
C MET A 123 1.38 11.35 6.45
N THR A 124 2.23 11.82 7.37
CA THR A 124 3.49 11.15 7.69
C THR A 124 3.27 9.76 8.28
N VAL A 125 2.31 9.61 9.21
CA VAL A 125 1.94 8.30 9.79
C VAL A 125 1.56 7.29 8.70
N VAL A 126 0.67 7.68 7.78
CA VAL A 126 0.24 6.77 6.71
C VAL A 126 1.39 6.47 5.75
N GLY A 127 2.22 7.45 5.42
CA GLY A 127 3.38 7.22 4.55
C GLY A 127 4.36 6.20 5.15
N PHE A 128 4.72 6.33 6.43
CA PHE A 128 5.56 5.33 7.12
C PHE A 128 4.90 3.97 7.26
N SER A 129 3.57 3.91 7.38
CA SER A 129 2.84 2.64 7.40
C SER A 129 2.89 1.87 6.08
N MET A 130 3.37 2.48 4.99
CA MET A 130 3.55 1.82 3.69
C MET A 130 4.86 1.04 3.59
N ILE A 131 5.75 1.09 4.60
CA ILE A 131 7.01 0.32 4.60
C ILE A 131 6.79 -1.19 4.38
N PRO A 132 5.84 -1.88 5.06
CA PRO A 132 5.50 -3.27 4.73
C PRO A 132 5.15 -3.50 3.26
N LEU A 133 4.47 -2.54 2.63
CA LEU A 133 4.04 -2.66 1.23
C LEU A 133 5.23 -2.64 0.25
N ILE A 134 6.36 -2.03 0.63
CA ILE A 134 7.61 -2.09 -0.14
C ILE A 134 8.13 -3.54 -0.18
N PHE A 135 8.13 -4.24 0.96
CA PHE A 135 8.49 -5.66 1.00
C PHE A 135 7.53 -6.52 0.16
N GLY A 136 6.23 -6.23 0.25
CA GLY A 136 5.21 -6.86 -0.59
C GLY A 136 5.43 -6.64 -2.08
N GLY A 137 5.80 -5.42 -2.48
CA GLY A 137 6.13 -5.08 -3.86
C GLY A 137 7.33 -5.85 -4.39
N ILE A 138 8.42 -5.93 -3.62
CA ILE A 138 9.63 -6.67 -4.00
C ILE A 138 9.33 -8.17 -4.18
N ILE A 139 8.67 -8.78 -3.19
CA ILE A 139 8.32 -10.21 -3.25
C ILE A 139 7.31 -10.47 -4.38
N GLY A 140 6.33 -9.59 -4.55
CA GLY A 140 5.32 -9.69 -5.60
C GLY A 140 5.93 -9.63 -7.00
N ILE A 141 6.85 -8.71 -7.26
CA ILE A 141 7.60 -8.64 -8.53
C ILE A 141 8.34 -9.95 -8.79
N ALA A 142 9.02 -10.50 -7.77
CA ALA A 142 9.75 -11.76 -7.91
C ALA A 142 8.81 -12.93 -8.25
N LEU A 143 7.64 -13.02 -7.61
CA LEU A 143 6.63 -14.04 -7.90
C LEU A 143 6.02 -13.88 -9.30
N ILE A 144 5.63 -12.66 -9.68
CA ILE A 144 5.07 -12.39 -11.02
C ILE A 144 6.12 -12.71 -12.11
N SER A 145 7.40 -12.48 -11.84
CA SER A 145 8.48 -12.82 -12.78
C SER A 145 8.59 -14.32 -13.07
N MET A 146 8.11 -15.18 -12.15
CA MET A 146 8.05 -16.64 -12.32
C MET A 146 6.86 -17.13 -13.15
N VAL A 147 5.90 -16.24 -13.46
CA VAL A 147 4.79 -16.57 -14.35
C VAL A 147 5.32 -16.76 -15.77
N GLU A 148 4.92 -17.85 -16.42
CA GLU A 148 5.21 -18.08 -17.84
C GLU A 148 4.35 -17.14 -18.70
N PRO A 149 4.87 -16.61 -19.82
CA PRO A 149 4.08 -15.78 -20.72
C PRO A 149 2.84 -16.52 -21.23
N ILE A 150 1.68 -15.89 -21.10
CA ILE A 150 0.38 -16.43 -21.55
C ILE A 150 -0.30 -15.44 -22.50
N THR A 151 -0.92 -15.98 -23.53
CA THR A 151 -1.81 -15.23 -24.44
C THR A 151 -3.25 -15.60 -24.14
N VAL A 152 -4.06 -14.57 -23.88
CA VAL A 152 -5.47 -14.70 -23.51
C VAL A 152 -6.32 -14.15 -24.63
N THR A 153 -7.07 -15.02 -25.29
CA THR A 153 -8.05 -14.59 -26.31
C THR A 153 -9.39 -14.33 -25.64
N ILE A 154 -9.84 -13.08 -25.69
CA ILE A 154 -11.16 -12.65 -25.24
C ILE A 154 -12.08 -12.64 -26.46
N SER A 155 -13.17 -13.40 -26.38
CA SER A 155 -14.15 -13.55 -27.45
C SER A 155 -15.57 -13.42 -26.91
N ALA A 156 -16.55 -13.30 -27.82
CA ALA A 156 -17.97 -13.32 -27.44
C ALA A 156 -18.40 -14.66 -26.81
N THR A 157 -17.71 -15.77 -27.14
CA THR A 157 -17.99 -17.11 -26.61
C THR A 157 -17.29 -17.37 -25.28
N ASN A 158 -16.18 -16.67 -24.99
CA ASN A 158 -15.52 -16.69 -23.68
C ASN A 158 -15.09 -15.27 -23.24
N PRO A 159 -16.03 -14.42 -22.81
CA PRO A 159 -15.72 -13.06 -22.38
C PRO A 159 -14.92 -13.01 -21.07
N TRP A 160 -14.84 -14.13 -20.33
CA TRP A 160 -14.18 -14.22 -19.03
C TRP A 160 -12.81 -14.91 -19.08
N ALA A 161 -12.25 -15.18 -20.27
CA ALA A 161 -10.94 -15.83 -20.44
C ALA A 161 -9.80 -15.16 -19.65
N ALA A 162 -9.91 -13.84 -19.40
CA ALA A 162 -8.99 -13.09 -18.55
C ALA A 162 -8.97 -13.57 -17.09
N LYS A 163 -10.08 -14.07 -16.55
CA LYS A 163 -10.12 -14.62 -15.19
C LYS A 163 -9.30 -15.90 -15.06
N ASP A 164 -9.35 -16.77 -16.06
CA ASP A 164 -8.60 -18.03 -16.07
C ASP A 164 -7.09 -17.77 -16.05
N ALA A 165 -6.65 -16.77 -16.80
CA ALA A 165 -5.26 -16.31 -16.84
C ALA A 165 -4.74 -15.79 -15.48
N LEU A 166 -5.65 -15.25 -14.65
CA LEU A 166 -5.32 -14.78 -13.31
C LEU A 166 -5.29 -15.91 -12.27
N ASN A 167 -5.83 -17.09 -12.59
CA ASN A 167 -5.78 -18.27 -11.73
C ASN A 167 -4.42 -18.99 -11.82
N ASN A 168 -3.36 -18.25 -11.51
CA ASN A 168 -1.97 -18.73 -11.51
C ASN A 168 -1.44 -18.79 -10.07
N PRO A 169 -0.76 -19.87 -9.65
CA PRO A 169 -0.29 -20.02 -8.27
C PRO A 169 0.66 -18.90 -7.83
N TYR A 170 1.50 -18.38 -8.72
CA TYR A 170 2.41 -17.27 -8.40
C TYR A 170 1.67 -15.93 -8.26
N LEU A 171 0.64 -15.68 -9.08
CA LEU A 171 -0.20 -14.48 -8.97
C LEU A 171 -1.04 -14.50 -7.70
N THR A 172 -1.60 -15.67 -7.37
CA THR A 172 -2.32 -15.89 -6.10
C THR A 172 -1.38 -15.70 -4.91
N ALA A 173 -0.18 -16.30 -4.94
CA ALA A 173 0.81 -16.13 -3.88
C ALA A 173 1.21 -14.66 -3.71
N SER A 174 1.46 -13.94 -4.81
CA SER A 174 1.78 -12.50 -4.80
C SER A 174 0.65 -11.70 -4.14
N SER A 175 -0.60 -12.00 -4.48
CA SER A 175 -1.78 -11.34 -3.90
C SER A 175 -1.94 -11.62 -2.41
N VAL A 176 -1.71 -12.87 -1.98
CA VAL A 176 -1.74 -13.26 -0.57
C VAL A 176 -0.65 -12.52 0.21
N PHE A 177 0.59 -12.50 -0.29
CA PHE A 177 1.69 -11.77 0.34
C PHE A 177 1.41 -10.27 0.43
N GLY A 178 0.92 -9.65 -0.64
CA GLY A 178 0.51 -8.24 -0.64
C GLY A 178 -0.55 -7.94 0.41
N THR A 179 -1.52 -8.84 0.57
CA THR A 179 -2.59 -8.71 1.57
C THR A 179 -2.04 -8.83 3.01
N LEU A 180 -1.12 -9.77 3.26
CA LEU A 180 -0.44 -9.89 4.55
C LEU A 180 0.33 -8.61 4.92
N MET A 181 0.99 -7.98 3.93
CA MET A 181 1.68 -6.70 4.15
C MET A 181 0.71 -5.56 4.46
N GLN A 182 -0.52 -5.58 3.93
CA GLN A 182 -1.56 -4.59 4.27
C GLN A 182 -2.04 -4.75 5.72
N PHE A 183 -2.18 -5.98 6.22
CA PHE A 183 -2.47 -6.21 7.64
C PHE A 183 -1.35 -5.68 8.54
N TRP A 184 -0.09 -5.86 8.14
CA TRP A 184 1.04 -5.28 8.87
C TRP A 184 1.02 -3.75 8.82
N ALA A 185 0.75 -3.15 7.66
CA ALA A 185 0.57 -1.71 7.52
C ALA A 185 -0.53 -1.17 8.45
N ALA A 186 -1.68 -1.87 8.53
CA ALA A 186 -2.77 -1.51 9.43
C ALA A 186 -2.36 -1.55 10.91
N ALA A 187 -1.57 -2.55 11.32
CA ALA A 187 -1.02 -2.62 12.68
C ALA A 187 -0.10 -1.42 12.99
N ILE A 188 0.64 -0.90 12.01
CA ILE A 188 1.45 0.31 12.15
C ILE A 188 0.57 1.56 12.22
N ILE A 189 -0.45 1.67 11.36
CA ILE A 189 -1.45 2.75 11.39
C ILE A 189 -2.10 2.86 12.77
N PHE A 190 -2.42 1.73 13.40
CA PHE A 190 -2.97 1.70 14.76
C PHE A 190 -2.12 2.50 15.75
N PHE A 191 -0.81 2.28 15.77
CA PHE A 191 0.09 3.01 16.68
C PHE A 191 0.16 4.50 16.31
N GLY A 192 0.30 4.80 15.02
CA GLY A 192 0.40 6.19 14.56
C GLY A 192 -0.86 7.01 14.82
N VAL A 193 -2.05 6.47 14.54
CA VAL A 193 -3.34 7.15 14.80
C VAL A 193 -3.58 7.32 16.29
N LYS A 194 -3.28 6.30 17.10
CA LYS A 194 -3.39 6.38 18.55
C LYS A 194 -2.59 7.56 19.10
N ASN A 195 -1.37 7.75 18.62
CA ASN A 195 -0.48 8.81 19.10
C ASN A 195 -0.84 10.18 18.49
N ALA A 196 -1.00 10.27 17.17
CA ALA A 196 -1.30 11.53 16.47
C ALA A 196 -2.65 12.12 16.87
N HIS A 197 -3.70 11.29 16.97
CA HIS A 197 -5.04 11.75 17.35
C HIS A 197 -5.36 11.59 18.84
N ARG A 198 -4.45 11.03 19.65
CA ARG A 198 -4.64 10.76 21.09
C ARG A 198 -5.90 9.94 21.39
N LEU A 199 -6.28 9.07 20.45
CA LEU A 199 -7.45 8.21 20.61
C LEU A 199 -7.18 7.10 21.63
N SER A 200 -8.24 6.62 22.26
CA SER A 200 -8.15 5.38 23.03
C SER A 200 -7.75 4.20 22.12
N PRO A 201 -7.15 3.13 22.67
CA PRO A 201 -6.81 1.95 21.87
C PRO A 201 -7.99 1.39 21.07
N GLY A 202 -9.19 1.28 21.67
CA GLY A 202 -10.37 0.79 20.96
C GLY A 202 -10.76 1.62 19.75
N LYS A 203 -10.77 2.96 19.89
CA LYS A 203 -11.08 3.88 18.78
C LYS A 203 -9.99 3.85 17.70
N SER A 204 -8.73 3.73 18.11
CA SER A 204 -7.60 3.61 17.17
C SER A 204 -7.67 2.32 16.36
N ALA A 205 -8.12 1.22 16.97
CA ALA A 205 -8.33 -0.05 16.27
C ALA A 205 -9.45 0.04 15.23
N VAL A 206 -10.54 0.78 15.52
CA VAL A 206 -11.60 1.04 14.53
C VAL A 206 -11.06 1.76 13.31
N VAL A 207 -10.26 2.82 13.51
CA VAL A 207 -9.65 3.58 12.41
C VAL A 207 -8.68 2.69 11.61
N ALA A 208 -7.78 2.00 12.29
CA ALA A 208 -6.81 1.10 11.65
C ALA A 208 -7.44 -0.14 11.00
N GLY A 209 -8.67 -0.48 11.35
CA GLY A 209 -9.44 -1.55 10.71
C GLY A 209 -10.00 -1.15 9.34
N ILE A 210 -10.08 0.14 9.00
CA ILE A 210 -10.62 0.58 7.70
C ILE A 210 -9.78 0.05 6.52
N PRO A 211 -8.45 0.21 6.50
CA PRO A 211 -7.62 -0.36 5.43
C PRO A 211 -7.71 -1.88 5.36
N VAL A 212 -7.92 -2.56 6.49
CA VAL A 212 -8.12 -4.02 6.53
C VAL A 212 -9.40 -4.43 5.82
N VAL A 213 -10.51 -3.74 6.09
CA VAL A 213 -11.79 -4.02 5.41
C VAL A 213 -11.64 -3.79 3.90
N ILE A 214 -10.98 -2.70 3.50
CA ILE A 214 -10.69 -2.42 2.08
C ILE A 214 -9.83 -3.54 1.47
N ALA A 215 -8.80 -4.00 2.17
CA ALA A 215 -7.92 -5.08 1.73
C ALA A 215 -8.69 -6.39 1.49
N ILE A 216 -9.57 -6.76 2.43
CA ILE A 216 -10.38 -7.98 2.33
C ILE A 216 -11.35 -7.88 1.15
N ILE A 217 -12.05 -6.75 0.99
CA ILE A 217 -12.96 -6.54 -0.15
C ILE A 217 -12.20 -6.65 -1.47
N SER A 218 -11.03 -6.01 -1.55
CA SER A 218 -10.18 -6.02 -2.75
C SER A 218 -9.68 -7.44 -3.07
N PHE A 219 -9.30 -8.21 -2.06
CA PHE A 219 -8.85 -9.59 -2.22
C PHE A 219 -9.99 -10.50 -2.71
N VAL A 220 -11.19 -10.40 -2.11
CA VAL A 220 -12.35 -11.19 -2.52
C VAL A 220 -12.76 -10.88 -3.95
N TRP A 221 -12.77 -9.61 -4.34
CA TRP A 221 -13.09 -9.20 -5.72
C TRP A 221 -12.01 -9.67 -6.70
N GLY A 222 -10.72 -9.51 -6.36
CA GLY A 222 -9.60 -9.87 -7.23
C GLY A 222 -9.39 -11.38 -7.40
N SER A 223 -9.80 -12.18 -6.41
CA SER A 223 -9.67 -13.65 -6.45
C SER A 223 -10.79 -14.35 -7.24
N GLY A 224 -11.81 -13.62 -7.72
CA GLY A 224 -12.93 -14.20 -8.46
C GLY A 224 -13.81 -15.14 -7.62
N ILE A 225 -13.70 -15.08 -6.29
CA ILE A 225 -14.59 -15.79 -5.34
C ILE A 225 -16.01 -15.23 -5.41
N VAL A 226 -16.17 -14.02 -5.94
CA VAL A 226 -17.45 -13.35 -6.23
C VAL A 226 -17.42 -12.78 -7.65
#